data_AF-L7EVZ7-F1
#
_entry.id   AF-L7EVZ7-F1
#
_cell.length_a   1.000
_cell.length_b   1.000
_cell.length_c   1.000
_cell.angle_alpha   90.00
_cell.angle_beta   90.00
_cell.angle_gamma   90.00
#
_symmetry.space_group_name_H-M   'P 1'
#
loop_
_entity.id
_entity.type
_entity.pdbx_description
1 polymer ?
#
loop_
_entity_poly.entity_id
_entity_poly.type
_entity_poly.pdbx_seq_one_letter_code
_entity_poly.pdbx_strand_id
1 'polypeptide(L)'
;MTCATSGGSIGSPPAACRHSPGTATARVFACAISGKWGYLERPWTATAGDFVYEAPGEGHALVAYDSAEPMKAFFIVKGPLIWLDENGEPDGFFDMHDHIKMCRERYEKAGIGAGCVNSLFR
;
A
#
# COMPACT_ATOMS: atom_id res chain seq x y z
N MET A 1 -8.07 -2.85 -4.12
CA MET A 1 -6.67 -2.47 -4.43
C MET A 1 -6.48 -2.53 -5.94
N THR A 2 -6.71 -1.42 -6.63
CA THR A 2 -6.53 -1.31 -8.08
C THR A 2 -5.22 -0.58 -8.32
N CYS A 3 -4.23 -1.30 -8.84
CA CYS A 3 -3.03 -0.70 -9.40
C CYS A 3 -3.44 0.03 -10.68
N ALA A 4 -3.27 1.36 -10.72
CA ALA A 4 -3.38 2.09 -11.96
C ALA A 4 -2.05 1.94 -12.71
N THR A 5 -2.06 1.34 -13.90
CA THR A 5 -0.91 1.40 -14.82
C THR A 5 -0.86 2.82 -15.36
N SER A 6 0.00 3.68 -14.80
CA SER A 6 0.10 5.07 -15.25
C SER A 6 0.74 5.16 -16.63
N GLY A 7 0.01 5.71 -17.61
CA GLY A 7 0.62 6.36 -18.76
C GLY A 7 1.47 7.53 -18.25
N GLY A 8 2.76 7.52 -18.59
CA GLY A 8 3.73 8.45 -18.02
C GLY A 8 3.53 9.89 -18.47
N SER A 9 3.55 10.82 -17.51
CA SER A 9 3.84 12.24 -17.77
C SER A 9 5.34 12.51 -17.56
N ILE A 10 5.87 13.45 -18.34
CA ILE A 10 7.29 13.79 -18.44
C ILE A 10 7.80 14.26 -17.07
N GLY A 11 8.66 13.47 -16.43
CA GLY A 11 9.39 13.85 -15.20
C GLY A 11 9.27 12.86 -14.02
N SER A 12 8.32 11.92 -14.05
CA SER A 12 8.25 10.86 -13.02
C SER A 12 9.12 9.66 -13.40
N PRO A 13 9.88 9.05 -12.46
CA PRO A 13 10.60 7.81 -12.74
C PRO A 13 9.60 6.73 -13.20
N PRO A 14 10.00 5.82 -14.11
CA PRO A 14 9.12 4.74 -14.54
C PRO A 14 8.71 3.90 -13.33
N ALA A 15 7.40 3.83 -13.09
CA ALA A 15 6.79 3.07 -12.01
C ALA A 15 5.99 1.90 -12.60
N ALA A 16 6.22 0.70 -12.06
CA ALA A 16 5.45 -0.49 -12.40
C ALA A 16 4.01 -0.37 -11.87
N CYS A 17 3.85 0.26 -10.70
CA CYS A 17 2.57 0.42 -10.03
C CYS A 17 2.56 1.63 -9.08
N ARG A 18 1.41 2.31 -9.00
CA ARG A 18 1.16 3.41 -8.06
C ARG A 18 -0.16 3.21 -7.32
N HIS A 19 -0.16 3.49 -6.02
CA HIS A 19 -1.37 3.62 -5.21
C HIS A 19 -1.89 5.06 -5.24
N SER A 20 -3.22 5.20 -5.16
CA SER A 20 -3.85 6.51 -4.93
C SER A 20 -3.30 7.15 -3.65
N PRO A 21 -3.16 8.48 -3.60
CA PRO A 21 -2.81 9.17 -2.38
C PRO A 21 -3.76 8.80 -1.24
N GLY A 22 -3.19 8.54 -0.07
CA GLY A 22 -3.96 8.29 1.13
C GLY A 22 -3.17 8.66 2.36
N THR A 23 -3.86 8.78 3.49
CA THR A 23 -3.23 8.97 4.78
C THR A 23 -3.64 7.85 5.73
N ALA A 24 -2.67 7.30 6.45
CA ALA A 24 -2.95 6.48 7.61
C ALA A 24 -3.18 7.41 8.81
N THR A 25 -4.33 7.27 9.47
CA THR A 25 -4.67 8.06 10.68
C THR A 25 -3.78 7.69 11.88
N ALA A 26 -3.02 6.60 11.77
CA ALA A 26 -2.07 6.14 12.77
C ALA A 26 -0.77 5.67 12.12
N ARG A 27 0.19 5.27 12.96
CA ARG A 27 1.54 4.85 12.54
C ARG A 27 1.50 3.63 11.63
N VAL A 28 2.39 3.62 10.64
CA VAL A 28 2.71 2.46 9.80
C VAL A 28 4.18 2.10 9.98
N PHE A 29 4.46 0.81 10.05
CA PHE A 29 5.82 0.27 10.03
C PHE A 29 5.96 -0.64 8.82
N ALA A 30 7.08 -0.53 8.11
CA ALA A 30 7.38 -1.40 6.99
C ALA A 30 8.83 -1.90 7.01
N CYS A 31 9.03 -3.11 6.49
CA CYS A 31 10.36 -3.65 6.18
C CYS A 31 10.35 -4.11 4.72
N ALA A 32 11.32 -3.63 3.94
CA ALA A 32 11.47 -3.98 2.55
C ALA A 32 12.16 -5.35 2.42
N ILE A 33 11.49 -6.28 1.71
CA ILE A 33 11.97 -7.66 1.51
C ILE A 33 12.67 -7.77 0.14
N SER A 34 12.10 -7.18 -0.91
CA SER A 34 12.67 -7.18 -2.26
C SER A 34 12.12 -6.04 -3.11
N GLY A 35 12.78 -5.81 -4.26
CA GLY A 35 12.41 -4.77 -5.21
C GLY A 35 12.80 -3.36 -4.74
N LYS A 36 12.19 -2.35 -5.37
CA LYS A 36 12.40 -0.93 -5.05
C LYS A 36 11.07 -0.20 -4.95
N TRP A 37 10.85 0.53 -3.87
CA TRP A 37 9.61 1.29 -3.65
C TRP A 37 9.83 2.53 -2.79
N GLY A 38 8.82 3.38 -2.68
CA GLY A 38 8.88 4.55 -1.82
C GLY A 38 7.58 5.35 -1.86
N TYR A 39 7.66 6.56 -1.33
CA TYR A 39 6.59 7.56 -1.35
C TYR A 39 7.04 8.76 -2.18
N LEU A 40 6.18 9.28 -3.05
CA LEU A 40 6.53 10.41 -3.93
C LEU A 40 6.89 11.68 -3.15
N GLU A 41 6.33 11.82 -1.96
CA GLU A 41 6.52 12.94 -1.05
C GLU A 41 7.84 12.85 -0.28
N ARG A 42 8.63 11.79 -0.48
CA ARG A 42 9.87 11.52 0.25
C ARG A 42 11.07 11.47 -0.70
N PRO A 43 12.25 11.96 -0.26
CA PRO A 43 13.46 11.95 -1.10
C PRO A 43 14.17 10.59 -1.13
N TRP A 44 13.60 9.57 -0.49
CA TRP A 44 14.21 8.24 -0.33
C TRP A 44 13.41 7.16 -1.05
N THR A 45 14.09 6.05 -1.36
CA THR A 45 13.46 4.81 -1.82
C THR A 45 13.98 3.65 -0.97
N ALA A 46 13.12 2.70 -0.63
CA ALA A 46 13.45 1.50 0.11
C ALA A 46 13.76 0.32 -0.83
N THR A 47 14.77 -0.45 -0.45
CA THR A 47 15.23 -1.70 -1.05
C THR A 47 15.44 -2.78 0.03
N ALA A 48 15.80 -4.00 -0.36
CA ALA A 48 15.86 -5.13 0.58
C ALA A 48 16.69 -4.84 1.84
N GLY A 49 16.06 -5.00 3.01
CA GLY A 49 16.66 -4.74 4.33
C GLY A 49 16.30 -3.38 4.94
N ASP A 50 15.75 -2.45 4.15
CA ASP A 50 15.39 -1.12 4.65
C ASP A 50 14.14 -1.16 5.53
N PHE A 51 14.18 -0.39 6.62
CA PHE A 51 13.05 -0.18 7.53
C PHE A 51 12.46 1.22 7.34
N VAL A 52 11.13 1.30 7.27
CA VAL A 52 10.38 2.54 7.09
C VAL A 52 9.41 2.72 8.26
N TYR A 53 9.37 3.94 8.77
CA TYR A 53 8.41 4.39 9.76
C TYR A 53 7.64 5.60 9.22
N GLU A 54 6.32 5.57 9.32
CA GLU A 54 5.45 6.68 8.94
C GLU A 54 4.75 7.27 10.17
N ALA A 55 4.82 8.59 10.28
CA ALA A 55 4.11 9.30 11.33
C ALA A 55 2.60 9.34 11.01
N PRO A 56 1.73 9.38 12.04
CA PRO A 56 0.29 9.50 11.84
C PRO A 56 -0.08 10.76 11.06
N GLY A 57 -1.09 10.65 10.19
CA GLY A 57 -1.69 11.81 9.51
C GLY A 57 -0.90 12.34 8.32
N GLU A 58 0.18 11.67 7.92
CA GLU A 58 0.91 12.05 6.71
C GLU A 58 0.26 11.42 5.47
N GLY A 59 -0.18 12.28 4.54
CA GLY A 59 -0.63 11.85 3.22
C GLY A 59 0.57 11.44 2.37
N HIS A 60 0.48 10.26 1.75
CA HIS A 60 1.53 9.76 0.87
C HIS A 60 0.97 8.92 -0.28
N ALA A 61 1.73 8.84 -1.36
CA ALA A 61 1.43 7.98 -2.51
C ALA A 61 2.51 6.89 -2.64
N LEU A 62 2.15 5.64 -2.34
CA LEU A 62 3.05 4.49 -2.50
C LEU A 62 3.32 4.21 -3.97
N VAL A 63 4.60 4.09 -4.32
CA VAL A 63 5.05 3.75 -5.67
C VAL A 63 5.99 2.56 -5.63
N ALA A 64 5.70 1.57 -6.47
CA ALA A 64 6.61 0.47 -6.77
C ALA A 64 7.31 0.77 -8.11
N TYR A 65 8.64 0.82 -8.07
CA TYR A 65 9.46 1.07 -9.27
C TYR A 65 9.75 -0.24 -10.00
N ASP A 66 10.07 -0.16 -11.29
CA ASP A 66 10.63 -1.29 -12.01
C ASP A 66 11.99 -1.70 -11.39
N SER A 67 12.13 -2.98 -11.08
CA SER A 67 13.35 -3.57 -10.54
C SER A 67 13.47 -5.04 -10.96
N ALA A 68 14.67 -5.61 -10.82
CA ALA A 68 14.92 -7.01 -11.18
C ALA A 68 14.03 -8.00 -10.41
N GLU A 69 13.71 -7.68 -9.15
CA GLU A 69 12.78 -8.43 -8.30
C GLU A 69 11.50 -7.61 -8.06
N PRO A 70 10.34 -8.26 -7.89
CA PRO A 70 9.11 -7.55 -7.55
C PRO A 70 9.20 -6.91 -6.16
N MET A 71 8.45 -5.81 -5.98
CA MET A 71 8.28 -5.20 -4.66
C MET A 71 7.61 -6.20 -3.70
N LYS A 72 8.28 -6.51 -2.61
CA LYS A 72 7.70 -7.20 -1.45
C LYS A 72 8.08 -6.42 -0.20
N ALA A 73 7.10 -6.17 0.65
CA ALA A 73 7.30 -5.49 1.91
C ALA A 73 6.39 -6.10 2.98
N PHE A 74 6.90 -6.16 4.20
CA PHE A 74 6.12 -6.52 5.38
C PHE A 74 5.62 -5.24 6.03
N PHE A 75 4.30 -5.13 6.23
CA PHE A 75 3.68 -3.96 6.84
C PHE A 75 2.95 -4.33 8.13
N ILE A 76 3.07 -3.45 9.13
CA ILE A 76 2.15 -3.37 10.26
C ILE A 76 1.37 -2.06 10.09
N VAL A 77 0.11 -2.18 9.68
CA VAL A 77 -0.75 -1.03 9.39
C VAL A 77 -1.75 -0.85 10.51
N LYS A 78 -1.76 0.34 11.13
CA LYS A 78 -2.85 0.74 12.02
C LYS A 78 -3.80 1.66 11.24
N GLY A 79 -4.98 1.14 10.93
CA GLY A 79 -6.00 1.85 10.17
C GLY A 79 -6.85 2.82 10.99
N PRO A 80 -7.85 3.47 10.33
CA PRO A 80 -8.15 3.34 8.89
C PRO A 80 -7.16 4.08 7.99
N LEU A 81 -7.11 3.66 6.72
CA LEU A 81 -6.58 4.49 5.63
C LEU A 81 -7.70 5.39 5.13
N ILE A 82 -7.40 6.67 4.93
CA ILE A 82 -8.30 7.66 4.34
C ILE A 82 -7.76 8.03 2.97
N TRP A 83 -8.57 7.86 1.92
CA TRP A 83 -8.21 8.27 0.57
C TRP A 83 -8.40 9.77 0.43
N LEU A 84 -7.46 10.42 -0.27
CA LEU A 84 -7.50 11.86 -0.50
C LEU A 84 -7.78 12.15 -1.97
N ASP A 85 -8.63 13.14 -2.24
CA ASP A 85 -8.87 13.65 -3.59
C ASP A 85 -7.69 14.52 -4.09
N GLU A 86 -7.85 15.12 -5.28
CA GLU A 86 -6.84 16.00 -5.88
C GLU A 86 -6.59 17.29 -5.08
N ASN A 87 -7.53 17.70 -4.23
CA ASN A 87 -7.42 18.86 -3.34
C ASN A 87 -6.82 18.49 -1.97
N GLY A 88 -6.59 17.21 -1.71
CA GLY A 88 -6.13 16.71 -0.41
C GLY A 88 -7.26 16.50 0.61
N GLU A 89 -8.52 16.53 0.19
CA GLU A 89 -9.69 16.34 1.05
C GLU A 89 -10.09 14.85 1.12
N PRO A 90 -10.66 14.36 2.24
CA PRO A 90 -11.10 12.97 2.35
C PRO A 90 -12.20 12.58 1.35
N ASP A 91 -11.96 11.56 0.53
CA ASP A 91 -12.91 11.02 -0.48
C ASP A 91 -13.17 9.51 -0.31
N GLY A 92 -12.90 8.98 0.88
CA GLY A 92 -13.22 7.59 1.22
C GLY A 92 -12.29 7.02 2.28
N PHE A 93 -12.58 5.78 2.66
CA PHE A 93 -11.76 5.06 3.63
C PHE A 93 -11.61 3.59 3.27
N PHE A 94 -10.63 2.95 3.90
CA PHE A 94 -10.44 1.52 3.88
C PHE A 94 -10.03 1.08 5.29
N ASP A 95 -10.87 0.27 5.92
CA ASP A 95 -10.64 -0.22 7.28
C ASP A 95 -10.37 -1.73 7.34
N MET A 96 -10.26 -2.26 8.55
CA MET A 96 -9.99 -3.69 8.75
C MET A 96 -11.18 -4.58 8.33
N HIS A 97 -12.42 -4.10 8.43
CA HIS A 97 -13.59 -4.85 7.98
C HIS A 97 -13.63 -4.94 6.46
N ASP A 98 -13.30 -3.87 5.75
CA ASP A 98 -13.12 -3.88 4.29
C ASP A 98 -12.01 -4.86 3.88
N HIS A 99 -10.89 -4.84 4.61
CA HIS A 99 -9.77 -5.75 4.36
C HIS A 99 -10.16 -7.22 4.56
N ILE A 100 -10.85 -7.54 5.65
CA ILE A 100 -11.35 -8.89 5.93
C ILE A 100 -12.30 -9.35 4.82
N LYS A 101 -13.25 -8.50 4.42
CA LYS A 101 -14.21 -8.81 3.35
C LYS A 101 -13.49 -9.09 2.04
N MET A 102 -12.60 -8.21 1.62
CA MET A 102 -11.80 -8.36 0.39
C MET A 102 -10.97 -9.65 0.40
N CYS A 103 -10.30 -9.96 1.51
CA CYS A 103 -9.48 -11.16 1.63
C CYS A 103 -10.34 -12.44 1.58
N ARG A 104 -11.48 -12.48 2.28
CA ARG A 104 -12.40 -13.63 2.24
C ARG A 104 -12.90 -13.90 0.83
N GLU A 105 -13.37 -12.87 0.13
CA GLU A 105 -13.86 -12.99 -1.25
C GLU A 105 -12.75 -13.47 -2.21
N ARG A 106 -11.53 -12.97 -2.04
CA ARG A 106 -10.39 -13.37 -2.88
C ARG A 106 -9.96 -14.81 -2.63
N TYR A 107 -9.93 -15.22 -1.36
CA TYR A 107 -9.50 -16.57 -0.95
C TYR A 107 -10.52 -17.62 -1.36
N GLU A 108 -11.82 -17.30 -1.29
CA GLU A 108 -12.89 -18.17 -1.82
C GLU A 108 -12.74 -18.39 -3.33
N LYS A 109 -12.60 -17.30 -4.10
CA LYS A 109 -12.39 -17.37 -5.56
C LYS A 109 -11.11 -18.10 -5.96
N ALA A 110 -10.11 -18.15 -5.08
CA ALA A 110 -8.85 -18.86 -5.31
C ALA A 110 -8.91 -20.36 -4.95
N GLY A 111 -10.01 -20.84 -4.35
CA GLY A 111 -10.11 -22.21 -3.83
C GLY A 111 -9.38 -22.45 -2.50
N ILE A 112 -8.93 -21.39 -1.81
CA ILE A 112 -8.29 -21.47 -0.49
C ILE A 112 -9.35 -21.55 0.63
N GLY A 113 -10.53 -20.98 0.37
CA GLY A 113 -11.66 -20.94 1.29
C GLY A 113 -11.64 -19.72 2.21
N ALA A 114 -12.77 -19.02 2.31
CA ALA A 114 -12.91 -17.81 3.13
C ALA A 114 -12.59 -18.05 4.63
N GLY A 115 -12.79 -19.27 5.12
CA GLY A 115 -12.48 -19.67 6.50
C GLY A 115 -11.00 -19.53 6.86
N CYS A 116 -10.08 -19.61 5.89
CA CYS A 116 -8.65 -19.43 6.13
C CYS A 116 -8.35 -18.06 6.74
N VAL A 117 -9.05 -17.00 6.31
CA VAL A 117 -8.87 -15.63 6.84
C VAL A 117 -9.21 -15.55 8.33
N ASN A 118 -10.19 -16.33 8.81
CA ASN A 118 -10.58 -16.32 10.22
C ASN A 118 -9.47 -16.87 11.14
N SER A 119 -8.62 -17.76 10.63
CA SER A 119 -7.50 -18.31 11.41
C SER A 119 -6.42 -17.26 11.76
N LEU A 120 -6.43 -16.13 11.05
CA LEU A 120 -5.49 -15.03 11.21
C LEU A 120 -5.93 -14.01 12.27
N PHE A 121 -7.16 -14.09 12.78
CA PHE A 121 -7.66 -13.14 13.78
C PHE A 121 -6.99 -13.33 15.15
N ARG A 122 -6.74 -12.22 15.85
CA ARG A 122 -6.17 -12.17 17.20
C ARG A 122 -6.89 -11.11 18.03
#